data_AF-A0AAN7ZE70-F1
#
_entry.id   AF-A0AAN7ZE70-F1
#
_cell.length_a   1.000
_cell.length_b   1.000
_cell.length_c   1.000
_cell.angle_alpha   90.00
_cell.angle_beta   90.00
_cell.angle_gamma   90.00
#
_symmetry.space_group_name_H-M   'P 1'
#
loop_
_entity.id
_entity.type
_entity.pdbx_description
1 polymer ?
#
loop_
_entity_poly.entity_id
_entity_poly.type
_entity_poly.pdbx_seq_one_letter_code
_entity_poly.pdbx_strand_id
1 'polypeptide(L)'
;MTHIMISICYLIHILTEPFKEECIKETGVDITYANRVFLYSEYPEDEPLKCYIKCISMRMNILNGSSGKWEKSEVIQQVSGITSESYQNCNDETEAESNLCQNSFDMSKCFVRQVSVDDE
;
A
#
# COMPACT_ATOMS: atom_id res chain seq x y z
N MET A 1 -18.34 -1.01 0.18
CA MET A 1 -17.34 -0.95 -0.89
C MET A 1 -18.07 -0.71 -2.20
N THR A 2 -17.80 0.38 -2.91
CA THR A 2 -18.45 0.68 -4.20
C THR A 2 -17.85 -0.19 -5.31
N HIS A 3 -18.54 -0.34 -6.43
CA HIS A 3 -18.06 -1.16 -7.56
C HIS A 3 -16.72 -0.65 -8.12
N ILE A 4 -16.50 0.66 -8.08
CA ILE A 4 -15.25 1.31 -8.49
C ILE A 4 -14.11 0.88 -7.55
N MET A 5 -14.33 0.95 -6.24
CA MET A 5 -13.34 0.51 -5.25
C MET A 5 -12.99 -0.98 -5.39
N ILE A 6 -13.97 -1.86 -5.62
CA ILE A 6 -13.69 -3.30 -5.86
C ILE A 6 -12.73 -3.48 -7.05
N SER A 7 -12.95 -2.72 -8.12
CA SER A 7 -12.14 -2.80 -9.34
C SER A 7 -10.71 -2.31 -9.08
N ILE A 8 -10.53 -1.22 -8.32
CA ILE A 8 -9.21 -0.69 -7.94
C ILE A 8 -8.47 -1.69 -7.04
N CYS A 9 -9.11 -2.22 -6.00
CA CYS A 9 -8.51 -3.23 -5.11
C CYS A 9 -8.07 -4.48 -5.88
N TYR A 10 -8.86 -4.93 -6.86
CA TYR A 10 -8.50 -6.06 -7.71
C TYR A 10 -7.26 -5.78 -8.58
N LEU A 11 -7.16 -4.58 -9.15
CA LEU A 11 -5.96 -4.18 -9.92
C LEU A 11 -4.72 -4.13 -9.03
N ILE A 12 -4.81 -3.52 -7.85
CA ILE A 12 -3.69 -3.48 -6.88
C ILE A 12 -3.29 -4.91 -6.49
N HIS A 13 -4.26 -5.77 -6.19
CA HIS A 13 -3.98 -7.17 -5.88
C HIS A 13 -3.16 -7.85 -6.99
N ILE A 14 -3.57 -7.74 -8.25
CA ILE A 14 -2.84 -8.30 -9.40
C ILE A 14 -1.40 -7.78 -9.47
N LEU A 15 -1.19 -6.48 -9.24
CA LEU A 15 0.14 -5.87 -9.30
C LEU A 15 1.06 -6.36 -8.17
N THR A 16 0.51 -6.65 -7.00
CA THR A 16 1.26 -7.11 -5.82
C THR A 16 1.52 -8.62 -5.80
N GLU A 17 0.70 -9.40 -6.51
CA GLU A 17 0.72 -10.86 -6.48
C GLU A 17 2.10 -11.49 -6.79
N PRO A 18 2.90 -11.00 -7.77
CA PRO A 18 4.21 -11.57 -8.06
C PRO A 18 5.20 -11.53 -6.89
N PHE A 19 5.00 -10.60 -5.94
CA PHE A 19 5.91 -10.37 -4.82
C PHE A 19 5.42 -11.01 -3.52
N LYS A 20 4.20 -11.54 -3.52
CA LYS A 20 3.52 -12.02 -2.31
C LYS A 20 4.30 -13.12 -1.59
N GLU A 21 4.70 -14.17 -2.30
CA GLU A 21 5.36 -15.33 -1.69
C GLU A 21 6.67 -14.94 -1.00
N GLU A 22 7.49 -14.13 -1.67
CA GLU A 22 8.75 -13.64 -1.12
C GLU A 22 8.52 -12.77 0.12
N CYS A 23 7.58 -11.82 0.05
CA CYS A 23 7.29 -10.93 1.17
C CYS A 23 6.64 -11.64 2.36
N ILE A 24 5.83 -12.68 2.13
CA ILE A 24 5.33 -13.56 3.20
C ILE A 24 6.51 -14.23 3.90
N LYS A 25 7.45 -14.78 3.14
CA LYS A 25 8.63 -15.44 3.70
C LYS A 25 9.55 -14.48 4.45
N GLU A 26 9.75 -13.27 3.95
CA GLU A 26 10.61 -12.25 4.57
C GLU A 26 10.05 -11.78 5.92
N THR A 27 8.73 -11.63 6.02
CA THR A 27 8.09 -10.94 7.15
C THR A 27 7.42 -11.87 8.14
N GLY A 28 7.09 -13.10 7.72
CA GLY A 28 6.33 -14.04 8.52
C GLY A 28 4.87 -13.64 8.73
N VAL A 29 4.32 -12.74 7.91
CA VAL A 29 2.91 -12.34 7.99
C VAL A 29 1.98 -13.53 7.82
N ASP A 30 0.85 -13.49 8.52
CA ASP A 30 -0.21 -14.47 8.32
C ASP A 30 -0.70 -14.43 6.86
N ILE A 31 -0.75 -15.60 6.22
CA ILE A 31 -1.14 -15.74 4.80
C ILE A 31 -2.54 -15.17 4.55
N THR A 32 -3.43 -15.26 5.53
CA THR A 32 -4.78 -14.69 5.47
C THR A 32 -4.71 -13.18 5.37
N TYR A 33 -3.87 -12.51 6.18
CA TYR A 33 -3.72 -11.06 6.13
C TYR A 33 -3.06 -10.61 4.82
N ALA A 34 -2.01 -11.31 4.38
CA ALA A 34 -1.34 -11.03 3.10
C ALA A 34 -2.29 -11.12 1.88
N ASN A 35 -3.21 -12.08 1.89
CA ASN A 35 -4.21 -12.23 0.83
C ASN A 35 -5.32 -11.16 0.88
N ARG A 36 -5.65 -10.67 2.08
CA ARG A 36 -6.84 -9.82 2.28
C ARG A 36 -6.54 -8.33 2.24
N VAL A 37 -5.33 -7.91 2.58
CA VAL A 37 -4.99 -6.49 2.72
C VAL A 37 -5.25 -5.69 1.44
N PHE A 38 -4.85 -6.19 0.26
CA PHE A 38 -5.06 -5.47 -1.01
C PHE A 38 -6.41 -5.77 -1.67
N LEU A 39 -6.95 -6.98 -1.48
CA LEU A 39 -8.24 -7.39 -2.06
C LEU A 39 -9.45 -6.77 -1.35
N TYR A 40 -9.38 -6.69 -0.02
CA TYR A 40 -10.50 -6.29 0.82
C TYR A 40 -10.21 -5.02 1.63
N SER A 41 -9.03 -4.43 1.49
CA SER A 41 -8.61 -3.24 2.26
C SER A 41 -8.72 -3.47 3.77
N GLU A 42 -8.36 -4.68 4.22
CA GLU A 42 -8.36 -5.05 5.63
C GLU A 42 -6.97 -4.84 6.24
N TYR A 43 -6.88 -3.89 7.18
CA TYR A 43 -5.63 -3.46 7.80
C TYR A 43 -5.67 -3.73 9.32
N PRO A 44 -5.59 -5.00 9.77
CA PRO A 44 -5.41 -5.29 11.19
C PRO A 44 -4.08 -4.71 11.68
N GLU A 45 -4.04 -4.29 12.94
CA GLU A 45 -2.81 -3.81 13.60
C GLU A 45 -1.88 -5.01 13.91
N ASP A 46 -1.20 -5.49 12.88
CA ASP A 46 -0.28 -6.62 12.91
C ASP A 46 1.09 -6.18 12.39
N GLU A 47 2.13 -6.29 13.22
CA GLU A 47 3.49 -5.83 12.87
C GLU A 47 4.08 -6.56 11.65
N PRO A 48 3.97 -7.90 11.52
CA PRO A 48 4.32 -8.60 10.29
C PRO A 48 3.61 -8.05 9.04
N LEU A 49 2.31 -7.75 9.13
CA LEU A 49 1.56 -7.16 8.02
C LEU A 49 2.08 -5.77 7.63
N LYS A 50 2.38 -4.91 8.60
CA LYS A 50 2.98 -3.59 8.32
C LYS A 50 4.27 -3.73 7.51
N CYS A 51 5.14 -4.64 7.93
CA CYS A 51 6.38 -4.92 7.22
C CYS A 51 6.16 -5.65 5.89
N TYR A 52 5.11 -6.46 5.74
CA TYR A 52 4.72 -7.08 4.48
C TYR A 52 4.37 -6.02 3.43
N ILE A 53 3.57 -5.02 3.81
CA ILE A 53 3.24 -3.90 2.93
C ILE A 53 4.51 -3.15 2.52
N LYS A 54 5.40 -2.83 3.47
CA LYS A 54 6.72 -2.24 3.16
C LYS A 54 7.50 -3.07 2.14
N CYS A 55 7.57 -4.39 2.33
CA CYS A 55 8.26 -5.29 1.41
C CYS A 55 7.68 -5.22 -0.01
N ILE A 56 6.35 -5.31 -0.13
CA ILE A 56 5.64 -5.19 -1.42
C ILE A 56 5.95 -3.83 -2.07
N SER A 57 5.85 -2.74 -1.32
CA SER A 57 6.14 -1.39 -1.82
C SER A 57 7.58 -1.24 -2.31
N MET A 58 8.54 -1.87 -1.65
CA MET A 58 9.94 -1.90 -2.11
C MET A 58 10.10 -2.71 -3.39
N ARG A 59 9.44 -3.87 -3.51
CA ARG A 59 9.53 -4.73 -4.70
C ARG A 59 8.82 -4.13 -5.92
N MET A 60 7.79 -3.32 -5.70
CA MET A 60 7.15 -2.50 -6.72
C MET A 60 7.95 -1.24 -7.09
N ASN A 61 9.07 -0.96 -6.41
CA ASN A 61 9.87 0.24 -6.59
C ASN A 61 9.10 1.56 -6.32
N ILE A 62 7.97 1.49 -5.61
CA ILE A 62 7.21 2.67 -5.16
C ILE A 62 7.72 3.21 -3.81
N LEU A 63 8.48 2.39 -3.08
CA LEU A 63 9.22 2.76 -1.89
C LEU A 63 10.70 2.46 -2.12
N ASN A 64 11.54 3.50 -2.05
CA ASN A 64 12.97 3.37 -2.25
C ASN A 64 13.62 2.66 -1.07
N GLY A 65 14.17 1.46 -1.30
CA GLY A 65 14.77 0.66 -0.24
C GLY A 65 16.04 1.24 0.41
N SER A 66 16.69 2.23 -0.23
CA SER A 66 17.90 2.88 0.31
C SER A 66 17.58 4.14 1.09
N SER A 67 16.65 4.96 0.58
CA SER A 67 16.30 6.25 1.20
C SER A 67 15.08 6.18 2.12
N GLY A 68 14.27 5.12 2.00
CA GLY A 68 12.99 5.00 2.71
C GLY A 68 11.92 5.97 2.19
N LYS A 69 12.13 6.60 1.03
CA LYS A 69 11.19 7.58 0.46
C LYS A 69 10.25 6.96 -0.56
N TRP A 70 9.02 7.45 -0.58
CA TRP A 70 8.03 7.09 -1.60
C TRP A 70 8.35 7.78 -2.94
N GLU A 71 8.29 7.01 -4.02
CA GLU A 71 8.58 7.48 -5.36
C GLU A 71 7.27 7.93 -6.02
N LYS A 72 6.95 9.22 -5.90
CA LYS A 72 5.68 9.82 -6.35
C LYS A 72 5.24 9.40 -7.75
N SER A 73 6.16 9.45 -8.72
CA SER A 73 5.84 9.09 -10.11
C SER A 73 5.47 7.61 -10.25
N GLU A 74 6.16 6.73 -9.54
CA GLU A 74 5.90 5.29 -9.55
C GLU A 74 4.55 4.99 -8.87
N VAL A 75 4.25 5.66 -7.75
CA VAL A 75 2.96 5.51 -7.06
C VAL A 75 1.81 5.90 -7.99
N ILE A 76 1.86 7.09 -8.62
CA ILE A 76 0.78 7.56 -9.50
C ILE A 76 0.62 6.66 -10.73
N GLN A 77 1.73 6.12 -11.24
CA GLN A 77 1.69 5.23 -12.41
C GLN A 77 1.11 3.86 -12.08
N GLN A 78 1.43 3.31 -10.91
CA GLN A 78 1.10 1.92 -10.57
C GLN A 78 -0.17 1.79 -9.72
N VAL A 79 -0.47 2.76 -8.85
CA VAL A 79 -1.62 2.73 -7.94
C VAL A 79 -2.78 3.51 -8.56
N SER A 80 -3.67 2.78 -9.22
CA SER A 80 -4.85 3.36 -9.89
C SER A 80 -5.72 4.18 -8.92
N GLY A 81 -6.14 5.37 -9.36
CA GLY A 81 -6.96 6.28 -8.56
C GLY A 81 -6.16 7.28 -7.71
N ILE A 82 -4.84 7.13 -7.60
CA ILE A 82 -4.01 8.10 -6.88
C ILE A 82 -3.60 9.25 -7.80
N THR A 83 -3.99 10.47 -7.40
CA THR A 83 -3.57 11.70 -8.05
C THR A 83 -2.31 12.28 -7.39
N SER A 84 -1.70 13.29 -8.03
CA SER A 84 -0.59 14.04 -7.42
C SER A 84 -0.98 14.74 -6.11
N GLU A 85 -2.23 15.18 -6.00
CA GLU A 85 -2.77 15.82 -4.79
C GLU A 85 -3.00 14.78 -3.69
N SER A 86 -3.70 13.69 -3.99
CA SER A 86 -3.92 12.58 -3.06
C SER A 86 -2.60 12.01 -2.53
N TYR A 87 -1.59 11.88 -3.40
CA TYR A 87 -0.24 11.50 -2.99
C TYR A 87 0.35 12.48 -1.98
N GLN A 88 0.29 13.78 -2.26
CA GLN A 88 0.89 14.79 -1.39
C GLN A 88 0.23 14.78 -0.02
N ASN A 89 -1.10 14.71 0.03
CA ASN A 89 -1.85 14.63 1.28
C ASN A 89 -1.41 13.43 2.12
N CYS A 90 -1.28 12.24 1.51
CA CYS A 90 -0.83 11.05 2.22
C CYS A 90 0.64 11.10 2.62
N ASN A 91 1.50 11.71 1.81
CA ASN A 91 2.90 11.94 2.18
C ASN A 91 3.00 12.86 3.40
N ASP A 92 2.29 13.98 3.40
CA ASP A 92 2.34 14.97 4.49
C ASP A 92 1.75 14.38 5.79
N GLU A 93 0.74 13.51 5.70
CA GLU A 93 0.18 12.78 6.84
C GLU A 93 1.19 11.79 7.46
N THR A 94 2.15 11.27 6.70
CA THR A 94 2.97 10.12 7.10
C THR A 94 4.48 10.41 7.17
N GLU A 95 4.96 11.54 6.65
CA GLU A 95 6.39 11.85 6.51
C GLU A 95 7.17 11.91 7.83
N ALA A 96 6.47 12.15 8.94
CA ALA A 96 7.08 12.18 10.27
C ALA A 96 7.34 10.77 10.85
N GLU A 97 6.75 9.72 10.28
CA GLU A 97 6.92 8.34 10.74
C GLU A 97 8.25 7.76 10.23
N SER A 98 9.16 7.46 11.17
CA SER A 98 10.49 6.95 10.88
C SER A 98 10.56 5.43 10.70
N ASN A 99 9.60 4.69 11.28
CA ASN A 99 9.49 3.25 11.10
C ASN A 99 8.85 2.98 9.72
N LEU A 100 9.65 2.48 8.77
CA LEU A 100 9.19 2.23 7.41
C LEU A 100 8.06 1.19 7.32
N CYS A 101 7.94 0.25 8.25
CA CYS A 101 6.80 -0.67 8.28
C CYS A 101 5.52 0.08 8.64
N GLN A 102 5.54 0.88 9.71
CA GLN A 102 4.41 1.70 10.13
C GLN A 102 4.05 2.75 9.08
N ASN A 103 5.05 3.47 8.55
CA ASN A 103 4.86 4.44 7.48
C ASN A 103 4.20 3.80 6.25
N SER A 104 4.63 2.59 5.84
CA SER A 104 4.02 1.92 4.68
C SER A 104 2.59 1.48 4.91
N PHE A 105 2.29 1.07 6.12
CA PHE A 105 0.93 0.73 6.52
C PHE A 105 0.02 1.96 6.53
N ASP A 106 0.47 3.07 7.10
CA ASP A 106 -0.30 4.32 7.18
C ASP A 106 -0.47 4.97 5.79
N MET A 107 0.57 4.97 4.98
CA MET A 107 0.52 5.44 3.59
C MET A 107 -0.50 4.63 2.78
N SER A 108 -0.49 3.30 2.91
CA SER A 108 -1.46 2.43 2.24
C SER A 108 -2.90 2.67 2.69
N LYS A 109 -3.13 2.83 4.01
CA LYS A 109 -4.45 3.19 4.55
C LYS A 109 -4.90 4.57 4.06
N CYS A 110 -3.98 5.52 3.90
CA CYS A 110 -4.29 6.82 3.33
C CYS A 110 -4.70 6.69 1.86
N PHE A 111 -3.95 5.97 1.03
CA PHE A 111 -4.33 5.75 -0.37
C PHE A 111 -5.69 5.10 -0.51
N VAL A 112 -6.00 4.09 0.30
CA VAL A 112 -7.34 3.49 0.32
C VAL A 112 -8.41 4.53 0.65
N ARG A 113 -8.21 5.39 1.66
CA ARG A 113 -9.14 6.48 1.96
C ARG A 113 -9.34 7.40 0.75
N GLN A 114 -8.27 7.83 0.10
CA GLN A 114 -8.33 8.73 -1.06
C GLN A 114 -9.09 8.13 -2.24
N VAL A 115 -8.91 6.83 -2.54
CA VAL A 115 -9.63 6.16 -3.64
C VAL A 115 -11.03 5.66 -3.25
N SER A 116 -11.38 5.74 -1.96
CA SER A 116 -12.70 5.37 -1.44
C SER A 116 -13.69 6.54 -1.45
N VAL A 117 -13.21 7.78 -1.61
CA VAL A 117 -14.08 8.94 -1.78
C VAL A 117 -14.58 8.90 -3.22
N ASP A 118 -15.87 8.58 -3.40
CA ASP A 118 -16.53 8.80 -4.68
C ASP A 118 -16.52 10.33 -4.91
N ASP A 119 -15.92 10.79 -6.00
CA ASP A 119 -16.11 12.17 -6.47
C ASP A 119 -17.63 12.40 -6.61
N GLU A 120 -18.20 13.26 -5.74
CA GLU A 120 -19.57 13.77 -5.87
C GLU A 120 -19.74 14.62 -7.14
#